data_AF-A0A6P7WZ94-F1
#
_entry.id   AF-A0A6P7WZ94-F1
#
_cell.length_a   1.000
_cell.length_b   1.000
_cell.length_c   1.000
_cell.angle_alpha   90.00
_cell.angle_beta   90.00
_cell.angle_gamma   90.00
#
_symmetry.space_group_name_H-M   'P 1'
#
loop_
_entity.id
_entity.type
_entity.pdbx_description
1 polymer ?
#
loop_
_entity_poly.entity_id
_entity_poly.type
_entity_poly.pdbx_seq_one_letter_code
_entity_poly.pdbx_strand_id
1 'polypeptide(L)'
;MLRNTNMRWRLPLVCFAWEIAMIVLFGVFVRYNHETDPSWEDYKKEENITLDIENDFYYRYPSFTDVHVMIFVGFGFLMTFLQRYGFSGVGFNFVMAAFSIQWALLMQGWFHTFEGGKIRIGVESLINADFCTGSVAVAFGALLGTISPVQLLVMALFQVTLFSVNEWILLDILHVVDAGGSMTIHTFGAYFGLTVSWILNRPKLAQKNNMEKPAYYSDLFSMIGTLFLWMYWPSFNSAISNHGDAQQRAVINTYLSLASSVLTTFAVASIIDKKGKLEMVYVQNATLAGGVAVGTAAEMMLSTYGSLIVGFIVGIISTLGFKYLTPLLAKIRLHDTCGIHNLHGMPGIVGGIVGAVTAACATEGVYGAEGLKKFFKFEGEYAHRTPSVQGGYQAAGICVSLAFAFVGGTAVGLVLKLPIWGAPSDENCFEDAVYWEVLEEESDVEIGNHYATPDSTKEL
;
A
#
# COMPACT_ATOMS: atom_id res chain seq x y z
N MET A 1 33.27 7.97 1.42
CA MET A 1 32.87 8.81 2.56
C MET A 1 31.95 7.96 3.42
N LEU A 2 32.34 7.62 4.65
CA LEU A 2 31.49 6.83 5.56
C LEU A 2 30.21 7.62 5.81
N ARG A 3 29.05 7.06 5.43
CA ARG A 3 27.75 7.68 5.73
C ARG A 3 27.49 7.48 7.22
N ASN A 4 27.34 8.57 7.96
CA ASN A 4 26.97 8.49 9.37
C ASN A 4 25.49 8.08 9.48
N THR A 5 25.24 6.85 9.97
CA THR A 5 23.90 6.28 10.18
C THR A 5 23.36 6.53 11.59
N ASN A 6 24.11 7.21 12.46
CA ASN A 6 23.66 7.50 13.83
C ASN A 6 22.41 8.38 13.82
N MET A 7 21.33 7.86 14.39
CA MET A 7 20.01 8.51 14.42
C MET A 7 19.72 9.30 15.70
N ARG A 8 20.62 9.33 16.68
CA ARG A 8 20.42 9.92 18.02
C ARG A 8 19.81 11.33 18.00
N TRP A 9 20.15 12.14 17.01
CA TRP A 9 19.60 13.49 16.86
C TRP A 9 18.64 13.64 15.68
N ARG A 10 18.92 12.97 14.56
CA ARG A 10 18.15 13.15 13.31
C ARG A 10 16.73 12.63 13.45
N LEU A 11 16.57 11.41 13.95
CA LEU A 11 15.25 10.78 14.05
C LEU A 11 14.37 11.48 15.10
N PRO A 12 14.83 11.72 16.35
CA PRO A 12 14.02 12.44 17.33
C PRO A 12 13.65 13.85 16.88
N LEU A 13 14.58 14.59 16.25
CA LEU A 13 14.29 15.94 15.75
C LEU A 13 13.15 15.92 14.73
N VAL A 14 13.19 15.00 13.76
CA VAL A 14 12.14 14.88 12.75
C VAL A 14 10.82 14.47 13.37
N CYS A 15 10.81 13.44 14.24
CA CYS A 15 9.59 13.00 14.91
C CYS A 15 8.97 14.12 15.76
N PHE A 16 9.75 14.79 16.61
CA PHE A 16 9.22 15.87 17.44
C PHE A 16 8.78 17.07 16.61
N ALA A 17 9.55 17.46 15.58
CA ALA A 17 9.19 18.60 14.74
C ALA A 17 7.85 18.37 14.02
N TRP A 18 7.63 17.16 13.49
CA TRP A 18 6.39 16.86 12.79
C TRP A 18 5.23 16.62 13.71
N GLU A 19 5.42 15.93 14.84
CA GLU A 19 4.35 15.73 15.80
C GLU A 19 3.89 17.07 16.39
N ILE A 20 4.81 17.97 16.73
CA ILE A 20 4.47 19.34 17.16
C ILE A 20 3.71 20.09 16.05
N ALA A 21 4.14 19.95 14.79
CA ALA A 21 3.43 20.55 13.66
C ALA A 21 2.02 19.96 13.50
N MET A 22 1.85 18.65 13.66
CA MET A 22 0.53 18.00 13.61
C MET A 22 -0.37 18.52 14.72
N ILE A 23 0.12 18.58 15.97
CA ILE A 23 -0.64 19.14 17.11
C ILE A 23 -1.12 20.57 16.82
N VAL A 24 -0.24 21.42 16.31
CA VAL A 24 -0.59 22.81 15.96
C VAL A 24 -1.62 22.85 14.85
N LEU A 25 -1.41 22.11 13.75
CA LEU A 25 -2.30 22.11 12.60
C LEU A 25 -3.67 21.50 12.94
N PHE A 26 -3.72 20.42 13.73
CA PHE A 26 -4.98 19.86 14.24
C PHE A 26 -5.70 20.85 15.14
N GLY A 27 -5.00 21.50 16.08
CA GLY A 27 -5.58 22.54 16.93
C GLY A 27 -6.20 23.69 16.13
N VAL A 28 -5.51 24.11 15.06
CA VAL A 28 -5.97 25.20 14.17
C VAL A 28 -7.13 24.76 13.27
N PHE A 29 -7.04 23.60 12.61
CA PHE A 29 -7.94 23.25 11.50
C PHE A 29 -8.97 22.16 11.83
N VAL A 30 -8.63 21.14 12.62
CA VAL A 30 -9.42 19.90 12.68
C VAL A 30 -10.49 19.96 13.78
N ARG A 31 -11.73 19.57 13.47
CA ARG A 31 -12.84 19.47 14.41
C ARG A 31 -13.64 18.19 14.15
N TYR A 32 -14.35 17.72 15.17
CA TYR A 32 -15.34 16.67 14.99
C TYR A 32 -16.43 17.12 13.99
N ASN A 33 -16.87 16.19 13.14
CA ASN A 33 -18.07 16.36 12.32
C ASN A 33 -19.34 16.26 13.19
N HIS A 34 -20.51 16.51 12.60
CA HIS A 34 -21.79 16.50 13.31
C HIS A 34 -22.15 15.13 13.91
N GLU A 35 -21.68 14.03 13.34
CA GLU A 35 -21.91 12.66 13.84
C GLU A 35 -21.04 12.29 15.04
N THR A 36 -19.90 12.98 15.20
CA THR A 36 -18.95 12.74 16.29
C THR A 36 -19.11 13.77 17.41
N ASP A 37 -19.70 14.93 17.12
CA ASP A 37 -19.94 15.99 18.10
C ASP A 37 -21.05 15.62 19.10
N PRO A 38 -20.93 15.98 20.40
CA PRO A 38 -22.01 15.81 21.37
C PRO A 38 -23.35 16.45 20.98
N SER A 39 -23.36 17.39 20.01
CA SER A 39 -24.57 17.95 19.41
C SER A 39 -25.32 17.00 18.47
N TRP A 40 -24.90 15.72 18.34
CA TRP A 40 -25.58 14.71 17.53
C TRP A 40 -27.10 14.63 17.77
N GLU A 41 -27.56 14.77 19.02
CA GLU A 41 -29.00 14.77 19.33
C GLU A 41 -29.78 15.91 18.67
N ASP A 42 -29.15 17.05 18.45
CA ASP A 42 -29.79 18.18 17.77
C ASP A 42 -29.73 17.99 16.26
N TYR A 43 -28.60 17.52 15.72
CA TYR A 43 -28.48 17.14 14.32
C TYR A 43 -29.52 16.08 13.92
N LYS A 44 -29.77 15.08 14.78
CA LYS A 44 -30.81 14.09 14.55
C LYS A 44 -32.20 14.71 14.35
N LYS A 45 -32.53 15.73 15.16
CA LYS A 45 -33.82 16.43 15.03
C LYS A 45 -33.88 17.27 13.75
N GLU A 46 -32.77 17.92 13.37
CA GLU A 46 -32.68 18.76 12.18
C GLU A 46 -32.84 17.94 10.90
N GLU A 47 -32.16 16.79 10.81
CA GLU A 47 -32.17 15.91 9.64
C GLU A 47 -33.26 14.82 9.67
N ASN A 48 -34.16 14.85 10.67
CA ASN A 48 -35.21 13.85 10.89
C ASN A 48 -34.68 12.40 11.03
N ILE A 49 -33.48 12.24 11.61
CA ILE A 49 -32.88 10.95 11.94
C ILE A 49 -33.52 10.41 13.23
N THR A 50 -33.96 9.16 13.20
CA THR A 50 -34.75 8.59 14.30
C THR A 50 -34.00 7.60 15.16
N LEU A 51 -32.95 6.96 14.60
CA LEU A 51 -32.21 5.89 15.26
C LEU A 51 -30.71 6.20 15.26
N ASP A 52 -30.03 5.88 16.36
CA ASP A 52 -28.57 6.04 16.44
C ASP A 52 -27.82 5.15 15.45
N ILE A 53 -28.44 4.05 14.99
CA ILE A 53 -27.86 3.18 13.97
C ILE A 53 -27.63 3.91 12.64
N GLU A 54 -28.33 5.03 12.40
CA GLU A 54 -28.16 5.86 11.20
C GLU A 54 -26.86 6.69 11.24
N ASN A 55 -26.14 6.74 12.38
CA ASN A 55 -24.80 7.31 12.47
C ASN A 55 -23.80 6.45 11.68
N ASP A 56 -23.04 7.07 10.78
CA ASP A 56 -22.15 6.37 9.85
C ASP A 56 -21.06 5.53 10.56
N PHE A 57 -20.76 5.86 11.83
CA PHE A 57 -19.91 5.03 12.70
C PHE A 57 -20.33 3.56 12.68
N TYR A 58 -21.63 3.25 12.86
CA TYR A 58 -22.07 1.86 12.98
C TYR A 58 -21.94 1.08 11.67
N TYR A 59 -22.01 1.75 10.53
CA TYR A 59 -21.89 1.13 9.22
C TYR A 59 -20.43 0.98 8.79
N ARG A 60 -19.59 1.98 9.07
CA ARG A 60 -18.23 2.05 8.51
C ARG A 60 -17.11 1.68 9.47
N TYR A 61 -17.33 1.73 10.79
CA TYR A 61 -16.29 1.37 11.75
C TYR A 61 -15.73 -0.06 11.56
N PRO A 62 -16.53 -1.08 11.18
CA PRO A 62 -15.99 -2.39 10.83
C PRO A 62 -15.05 -2.33 9.62
N SER A 63 -15.44 -1.63 8.54
CA SER A 63 -14.59 -1.44 7.37
C SER A 63 -13.31 -0.68 7.70
N PHE A 64 -13.38 0.36 8.54
CA PHE A 64 -12.22 1.05 9.08
C PHE A 64 -11.27 0.08 9.78
N THR A 65 -11.79 -0.74 10.69
CA THR A 65 -10.95 -1.68 11.46
C THR A 65 -10.21 -2.64 10.53
N ASP A 66 -10.90 -3.18 9.53
CA ASP A 66 -10.30 -4.10 8.55
C ASP A 66 -9.19 -3.42 7.74
N VAL A 67 -9.44 -2.20 7.23
CA VAL A 67 -8.45 -1.41 6.49
C VAL A 67 -7.26 -1.04 7.39
N HIS A 68 -7.52 -0.64 8.63
CA HIS A 68 -6.48 -0.31 9.61
C HIS A 68 -5.58 -1.52 9.89
N VAL A 69 -6.15 -2.71 10.06
CA VAL A 69 -5.36 -3.94 10.22
C VAL A 69 -4.52 -4.24 8.97
N MET A 70 -5.04 -4.00 7.76
CA MET A 70 -4.25 -4.15 6.54
C MET A 70 -3.03 -3.22 6.52
N ILE A 71 -3.16 -1.98 7.00
CA ILE A 71 -2.03 -1.02 7.05
C ILE A 71 -0.97 -1.44 8.06
N PHE A 72 -1.36 -1.73 9.30
CA PHE A 72 -0.40 -1.94 10.39
C PHE A 72 0.11 -3.38 10.47
N VAL A 73 -0.76 -4.38 10.29
CA VAL A 73 -0.40 -5.81 10.34
C VAL A 73 -0.14 -6.34 8.94
N GLY A 74 -1.03 -6.08 7.98
CA GLY A 74 -0.94 -6.58 6.62
C GLY A 74 0.38 -6.22 5.94
N PHE A 75 0.58 -4.94 5.62
CA PHE A 75 1.83 -4.44 5.07
C PHE A 75 3.02 -4.64 6.03
N GLY A 76 2.83 -4.33 7.32
CA GLY A 76 3.88 -4.43 8.32
C GLY A 76 4.55 -5.80 8.38
N PHE A 77 3.76 -6.87 8.47
CA PHE A 77 4.28 -8.24 8.49
C PHE A 77 4.65 -8.74 7.09
N LEU A 78 3.96 -8.36 6.02
CA LEU A 78 4.33 -8.79 4.65
C LEU A 78 5.81 -8.44 4.36
N MET A 79 6.25 -7.27 4.83
CA MET A 79 7.62 -6.77 4.67
C MET A 79 8.65 -7.42 5.62
N THR A 80 8.27 -8.31 6.54
CA THR A 80 9.22 -9.01 7.42
C THR A 80 9.83 -10.26 6.79
N PHE A 81 9.64 -10.50 5.47
CA PHE A 81 10.23 -11.65 4.79
C PHE A 81 11.77 -11.60 4.79
N LEU A 82 12.38 -10.40 4.86
CA LEU A 82 13.83 -10.22 4.95
C LEU A 82 14.36 -10.73 6.29
N GLN A 83 15.26 -11.72 6.25
CA GLN A 83 15.71 -12.47 7.44
C GLN A 83 16.30 -11.60 8.57
N ARG A 84 16.87 -10.43 8.26
CA ARG A 84 17.56 -9.53 9.20
C ARG A 84 17.10 -8.08 9.07
N TYR A 85 15.88 -7.89 8.57
CA TYR A 85 15.23 -6.59 8.47
C TYR A 85 13.80 -6.63 9.00
N GLY A 86 13.50 -7.57 9.91
CA GLY A 86 12.17 -7.77 10.47
C GLY A 86 11.75 -6.62 11.37
N PHE A 87 12.65 -6.09 12.21
CA PHE A 87 12.34 -4.99 13.12
C PHE A 87 12.09 -3.70 12.34
N SER A 88 12.93 -3.41 11.36
CA SER A 88 12.75 -2.26 10.48
C SER A 88 11.55 -2.44 9.57
N GLY A 89 11.25 -3.65 9.06
CA GLY A 89 10.07 -3.92 8.25
C GLY A 89 8.77 -3.52 8.97
N VAL A 90 8.51 -4.10 10.14
CA VAL A 90 7.28 -3.81 10.90
C VAL A 90 7.36 -2.47 11.64
N GLY A 91 8.49 -2.15 12.25
CA GLY A 91 8.67 -0.95 13.07
C GLY A 91 8.74 0.33 12.26
N PHE A 92 9.39 0.32 11.09
CA PHE A 92 9.39 1.49 10.22
C PHE A 92 8.06 1.67 9.50
N ASN A 93 7.36 0.57 9.15
CA ASN A 93 5.97 0.66 8.70
C ASN A 93 5.10 1.32 9.78
N PHE A 94 5.26 0.93 11.04
CA PHE A 94 4.47 1.48 12.13
C PHE A 94 4.67 2.98 12.31
N VAL A 95 5.92 3.46 12.43
CA VAL A 95 6.19 4.91 12.60
C VAL A 95 5.77 5.72 11.36
N MET A 96 5.96 5.17 10.16
CA MET A 96 5.53 5.80 8.91
C MET A 96 4.01 5.91 8.84
N ALA A 97 3.28 4.84 9.18
CA ALA A 97 1.83 4.82 9.13
C ALA A 97 1.23 5.78 10.18
N ALA A 98 1.76 5.77 11.41
CA ALA A 98 1.31 6.67 12.47
C ALA A 98 1.47 8.16 12.12
N PHE A 99 2.53 8.51 11.39
CA PHE A 99 2.69 9.86 10.85
C PHE A 99 1.76 10.12 9.65
N SER A 100 1.69 9.18 8.71
CA SER A 100 0.96 9.34 7.46
C SER A 100 -0.53 9.54 7.67
N ILE A 101 -1.17 8.82 8.60
CA ILE A 101 -2.60 8.98 8.88
C ILE A 101 -2.93 10.39 9.40
N GLN A 102 -2.08 10.96 10.25
CA GLN A 102 -2.28 12.31 10.78
C GLN A 102 -2.15 13.35 9.65
N TRP A 103 -1.13 13.19 8.82
CA TRP A 103 -0.89 14.11 7.72
C TRP A 103 -1.95 13.97 6.61
N ALA A 104 -2.43 12.75 6.36
CA ALA A 104 -3.49 12.47 5.39
C ALA A 104 -4.83 13.09 5.82
N LEU A 105 -5.20 13.00 7.11
CA LEU A 105 -6.40 13.67 7.65
C LEU A 105 -6.39 15.19 7.40
N LEU A 106 -5.22 15.83 7.46
CA LEU A 106 -5.07 17.25 7.13
C LEU A 106 -5.14 17.47 5.60
N MET A 107 -4.33 16.74 4.83
CA MET A 107 -4.23 16.93 3.38
C MET A 107 -5.53 16.62 2.64
N GLN A 108 -6.13 15.46 2.88
CA GLN A 108 -7.44 15.09 2.32
C GLN A 108 -8.54 15.99 2.89
N GLY A 109 -8.47 16.33 4.17
CA GLY A 109 -9.40 17.24 4.82
C GLY A 109 -9.47 18.62 4.17
N TRP A 110 -8.34 19.18 3.74
CA TRP A 110 -8.30 20.47 3.03
C TRP A 110 -8.99 20.44 1.66
N PHE A 111 -9.01 19.29 0.98
CA PHE A 111 -9.66 19.15 -0.32
C PHE A 111 -11.13 18.76 -0.22
N HIS A 112 -11.48 17.90 0.74
CA HIS A 112 -12.77 17.20 0.74
C HIS A 112 -13.74 17.66 1.84
N THR A 113 -13.25 18.10 3.00
CA THR A 113 -14.11 18.39 4.17
C THR A 113 -13.82 19.76 4.81
N PHE A 114 -13.19 20.66 4.05
CA PHE A 114 -12.83 21.99 4.53
C PHE A 114 -13.98 22.97 4.36
N GLU A 115 -14.67 23.26 5.48
CA GLU A 115 -15.82 24.15 5.52
C GLU A 115 -15.69 25.14 6.68
N GLY A 116 -16.01 26.42 6.44
CA GLY A 116 -15.95 27.45 7.48
C GLY A 116 -14.55 27.65 8.07
N GLY A 117 -13.50 27.34 7.32
CA GLY A 117 -12.12 27.39 7.80
C GLY A 117 -11.70 26.22 8.69
N LYS A 118 -12.49 25.14 8.74
CA LYS A 118 -12.23 23.94 9.55
C LYS A 118 -12.36 22.67 8.72
N ILE A 119 -11.56 21.66 9.07
CA ILE A 119 -11.66 20.30 8.56
C ILE A 119 -12.56 19.52 9.50
N ARG A 120 -13.63 18.93 8.97
CA ARG A 120 -14.54 18.06 9.74
C ARG A 120 -14.16 16.61 9.53
N ILE A 121 -13.84 15.91 10.61
CA ILE A 121 -13.45 14.49 10.58
C ILE A 121 -14.51 13.59 11.19
N GLY A 122 -14.72 12.44 10.55
CA GLY A 122 -15.55 11.32 11.00
C GLY A 122 -14.92 10.00 10.55
N VAL A 123 -15.60 8.87 10.75
CA VAL A 123 -15.04 7.53 10.46
C VAL A 123 -14.60 7.35 9.00
N GLU A 124 -15.33 7.93 8.03
CA GLU A 124 -14.94 7.92 6.62
C GLU A 124 -13.60 8.65 6.37
N SER A 125 -13.32 9.72 7.11
CA SER A 125 -12.03 10.42 7.04
C SER A 125 -10.88 9.52 7.51
N LEU A 126 -11.10 8.67 8.52
CA LEU A 126 -10.10 7.73 9.02
C LEU A 126 -9.80 6.64 7.97
N ILE A 127 -10.84 6.11 7.32
CA ILE A 127 -10.68 5.13 6.23
C ILE A 127 -9.84 5.70 5.08
N ASN A 128 -10.17 6.92 4.64
CA ASN A 128 -9.44 7.57 3.56
C ASN A 128 -7.98 7.89 3.93
N ALA A 129 -7.72 8.25 5.20
CA ALA A 129 -6.36 8.45 5.71
C ALA A 129 -5.54 7.14 5.69
N ASP A 130 -6.16 6.01 6.01
CA ASP A 130 -5.53 4.70 5.91
C ASP A 130 -5.30 4.29 4.44
N PHE A 131 -6.22 4.59 3.50
CA PHE A 131 -5.99 4.38 2.07
C PHE A 131 -4.80 5.16 1.53
N CYS A 132 -4.71 6.46 1.87
CA CYS A 132 -3.56 7.29 1.54
C CYS A 132 -2.27 6.68 2.09
N THR A 133 -2.29 6.25 3.36
CA THR A 133 -1.15 5.59 4.02
C THR A 133 -0.79 4.27 3.34
N GLY A 134 -1.76 3.51 2.85
CA GLY A 134 -1.55 2.31 2.05
C GLY A 134 -0.71 2.58 0.80
N SER A 135 -0.88 3.73 0.14
CA SER A 135 -0.03 4.09 -1.01
C SER A 135 1.44 4.30 -0.61
N VAL A 136 1.69 4.82 0.60
CA VAL A 136 3.04 5.02 1.15
C VAL A 136 3.65 3.67 1.54
N ALA A 137 2.87 2.76 2.13
CA ALA A 137 3.29 1.39 2.43
C ALA A 137 3.66 0.64 1.15
N VAL A 138 2.89 0.80 0.07
CA VAL A 138 3.25 0.28 -1.26
C VAL A 138 4.60 0.84 -1.72
N ALA A 139 4.80 2.16 -1.69
CA ALA A 139 6.06 2.76 -2.12
C ALA A 139 7.25 2.34 -1.26
N PHE A 140 7.05 2.15 0.05
CA PHE A 140 8.06 1.67 0.98
C PHE A 140 8.57 0.28 0.56
N GLY A 141 7.72 -0.59 0.02
CA GLY A 141 8.13 -1.91 -0.46
C GLY A 141 9.22 -1.89 -1.55
N ALA A 142 9.28 -0.87 -2.41
CA ALA A 142 10.38 -0.73 -3.39
C ALA A 142 11.71 -0.28 -2.75
N LEU A 143 11.65 0.34 -1.57
CA LEU A 143 12.76 0.99 -0.88
C LEU A 143 13.18 0.26 0.40
N LEU A 144 12.42 -0.76 0.81
CA LEU A 144 12.60 -1.55 2.02
C LEU A 144 14.06 -2.02 2.13
N GLY A 145 14.66 -1.85 3.31
CA GLY A 145 16.06 -2.25 3.53
C GLY A 145 17.11 -1.28 3.00
N THR A 146 16.73 -0.30 2.18
CA THR A 146 17.69 0.59 1.50
C THR A 146 17.64 2.04 1.96
N ILE A 147 16.64 2.44 2.74
CA ILE A 147 16.48 3.80 3.25
C ILE A 147 16.49 3.84 4.79
N SER A 148 16.83 5.00 5.34
CA SER A 148 16.73 5.27 6.78
C SER A 148 15.29 5.58 7.21
N PRO A 149 14.94 5.46 8.51
CA PRO A 149 13.63 5.87 9.01
C PRO A 149 13.34 7.35 8.74
N VAL A 150 14.36 8.22 8.76
CA VAL A 150 14.22 9.65 8.41
C VAL A 150 13.86 9.84 6.93
N GLN A 151 14.49 9.10 6.01
CA GLN A 151 14.11 9.16 4.59
C GLN A 151 12.69 8.68 4.37
N LEU A 152 12.27 7.60 5.04
CA LEU A 152 10.91 7.06 4.93
C LEU A 152 9.88 8.08 5.39
N LEU A 153 10.13 8.70 6.53
CA LEU A 153 9.33 9.78 7.07
C LEU A 153 9.25 10.96 6.08
N VAL A 154 10.37 11.38 5.47
CA VAL A 154 10.38 12.53 4.53
C VAL A 154 9.63 12.17 3.25
N MET A 155 9.79 10.93 2.79
CA MET A 155 9.03 10.39 1.66
C MET A 155 7.53 10.44 1.96
N ALA A 156 7.11 9.98 3.14
CA ALA A 156 5.70 9.96 3.55
C ALA A 156 5.09 11.37 3.52
N LEU A 157 5.79 12.39 4.03
CA LEU A 157 5.32 13.77 4.01
C LEU A 157 4.95 14.22 2.59
N PHE A 158 5.88 14.05 1.64
CA PHE A 158 5.65 14.48 0.26
C PHE A 158 4.69 13.57 -0.50
N GLN A 159 4.75 12.25 -0.28
CA GLN A 159 3.92 11.29 -0.98
C GLN A 159 2.45 11.44 -0.57
N VAL A 160 2.14 11.62 0.72
CA VAL A 160 0.78 11.89 1.20
C VAL A 160 0.23 13.17 0.55
N THR A 161 1.03 14.25 0.49
CA THR A 161 0.59 15.48 -0.18
C THR A 161 0.29 15.25 -1.67
N LEU A 162 1.17 14.54 -2.38
CA LEU A 162 0.97 14.23 -3.81
C LEU A 162 -0.20 13.28 -4.03
N PHE A 163 -0.40 12.30 -3.13
CA PHE A 163 -1.54 11.40 -3.14
C PHE A 163 -2.84 12.19 -3.03
N SER A 164 -2.97 13.08 -2.04
CA SER A 164 -4.21 13.84 -1.83
C SER A 164 -4.54 14.76 -3.00
N VAL A 165 -3.53 15.38 -3.63
CA VAL A 165 -3.73 16.18 -4.84
C VAL A 165 -4.15 15.30 -6.02
N ASN A 166 -3.51 14.15 -6.21
CA ASN A 166 -3.87 13.20 -7.26
C ASN A 166 -5.29 12.66 -7.08
N GLU A 167 -5.63 12.24 -5.86
CA GLU A 167 -6.96 11.77 -5.47
C GLU A 167 -8.02 12.84 -5.77
N TRP A 168 -7.82 14.08 -5.32
CA TRP A 168 -8.74 15.18 -5.58
C TRP A 168 -8.94 15.44 -7.09
N ILE A 169 -7.86 15.43 -7.89
CA ILE A 169 -7.99 15.57 -9.35
C ILE A 169 -8.82 14.42 -9.93
N LEU A 170 -8.57 13.18 -9.51
CA LEU A 170 -9.28 12.02 -10.04
C LEU A 170 -10.75 12.03 -9.62
N LEU A 171 -11.04 12.12 -8.33
CA LEU A 171 -12.38 11.90 -7.77
C LEU A 171 -13.28 13.13 -7.94
N ASP A 172 -12.76 14.35 -7.74
CA ASP A 172 -13.56 15.58 -7.71
C ASP A 172 -13.54 16.35 -9.03
N ILE A 173 -12.41 16.37 -9.75
CA ILE A 173 -12.32 17.12 -11.03
C ILE A 173 -12.70 16.23 -12.21
N LEU A 174 -12.12 15.04 -12.29
CA LEU A 174 -12.36 14.12 -13.42
C LEU A 174 -13.60 13.24 -13.20
N HIS A 175 -14.13 13.18 -11.97
CA HIS A 175 -15.22 12.30 -11.56
C HIS A 175 -14.93 10.84 -11.90
N VAL A 176 -13.71 10.41 -11.63
CA VAL A 176 -13.27 9.02 -11.75
C VAL A 176 -13.82 8.21 -10.58
N VAL A 177 -14.22 6.98 -10.85
CA VAL A 177 -14.67 6.01 -9.84
C VAL A 177 -13.53 5.05 -9.57
N ASP A 178 -12.99 5.02 -8.34
CA ASP A 178 -11.87 4.15 -7.97
C ASP A 178 -11.91 3.73 -6.50
N ALA A 179 -13.04 3.16 -6.04
CA ALA A 179 -13.26 2.85 -4.61
C ALA A 179 -12.15 2.02 -3.95
N GLY A 180 -11.62 1.00 -4.65
CA GLY A 180 -10.50 0.18 -4.15
C GLY A 180 -9.11 0.69 -4.55
N GLY A 181 -9.02 1.85 -5.19
CA GLY A 181 -7.76 2.54 -5.42
C GLY A 181 -6.75 1.84 -6.34
N SER A 182 -7.21 1.14 -7.40
CA SER A 182 -6.24 0.54 -8.36
C SER A 182 -5.38 1.64 -9.01
N MET A 183 -5.94 2.84 -9.21
CA MET A 183 -5.23 3.99 -9.78
C MET A 183 -4.66 4.92 -8.71
N THR A 184 -5.48 5.33 -7.72
CA THR A 184 -5.08 6.32 -6.69
C THR A 184 -4.08 5.75 -5.68
N ILE A 185 -4.21 4.47 -5.30
CA ILE A 185 -3.36 3.83 -4.29
C ILE A 185 -2.26 3.01 -4.94
N HIS A 186 -2.64 1.98 -5.70
CA HIS A 186 -1.71 0.95 -6.14
C HIS A 186 -0.84 1.40 -7.32
N THR A 187 -1.44 1.93 -8.39
CA THR A 187 -0.68 2.46 -9.54
C THR A 187 0.20 3.63 -9.07
N PHE A 188 -0.39 4.65 -8.43
CA PHE A 188 0.37 5.80 -7.93
C PHE A 188 1.50 5.37 -6.98
N GLY A 189 1.20 4.63 -5.91
CA GLY A 189 2.18 4.24 -4.89
C GLY A 189 3.31 3.38 -5.47
N ALA A 190 2.98 2.43 -6.35
CA ALA A 190 3.98 1.56 -6.96
C ALA A 190 4.94 2.35 -7.86
N TYR A 191 4.42 3.12 -8.80
CA TYR A 191 5.28 3.86 -9.72
C TYR A 191 6.01 5.03 -9.03
N PHE A 192 5.44 5.61 -7.97
CA PHE A 192 6.12 6.58 -7.14
C PHE A 192 7.34 5.94 -6.44
N GLY A 193 7.12 4.83 -5.72
CA GLY A 193 8.18 4.11 -5.02
C GLY A 193 9.29 3.60 -5.94
N LEU A 194 8.91 3.03 -7.10
CA LEU A 194 9.86 2.58 -8.13
C LEU A 194 10.68 3.75 -8.68
N THR A 195 10.06 4.91 -8.92
CA THR A 195 10.79 6.09 -9.40
C THR A 195 11.77 6.59 -8.34
N VAL A 196 11.36 6.67 -7.07
CA VAL A 196 12.25 7.04 -5.98
C VAL A 196 13.42 6.06 -5.88
N SER A 197 13.15 4.75 -5.94
CA SER A 197 14.18 3.70 -5.92
C SER A 197 15.18 3.86 -7.08
N TRP A 198 14.68 4.13 -8.29
CA TRP A 198 15.51 4.36 -9.47
C TRP A 198 16.40 5.61 -9.36
N ILE A 199 15.89 6.70 -8.76
CA ILE A 199 16.69 7.92 -8.55
C ILE A 199 17.76 7.70 -7.47
N LEU A 200 17.42 6.98 -6.40
CA LEU A 200 18.35 6.66 -5.31
C LEU A 200 19.45 5.70 -5.74
N ASN A 201 19.13 4.74 -6.62
CA ASN A 201 20.01 3.78 -7.30
C ASN A 201 21.32 3.42 -6.56
N ARG A 202 21.40 2.18 -6.09
CA ARG A 202 22.55 1.63 -5.35
C ARG A 202 23.36 0.66 -6.22
N PRO A 203 24.36 1.13 -6.99
CA PRO A 203 25.03 0.31 -7.99
C PRO A 203 25.85 -0.85 -7.40
N LYS A 204 26.20 -0.81 -6.10
CA LYS A 204 27.00 -1.86 -5.45
C LYS A 204 26.16 -2.83 -4.62
N LEU A 205 24.84 -2.65 -4.58
CA LEU A 205 23.92 -3.45 -3.75
C LEU A 205 24.06 -4.95 -4.06
N ALA A 206 23.86 -5.34 -5.32
CA ALA A 206 23.95 -6.74 -5.76
C ALA A 206 25.36 -7.36 -5.68
N GLN A 207 26.42 -6.54 -5.60
CA GLN A 207 27.81 -7.03 -5.57
C GLN A 207 28.31 -7.26 -4.14
N LYS A 208 27.71 -6.58 -3.15
CA LYS A 208 28.27 -6.47 -1.81
C LYS A 208 27.31 -6.86 -0.69
N ASN A 209 26.06 -7.14 -1.02
CA ASN A 209 25.03 -7.44 -0.04
C ASN A 209 24.42 -8.82 -0.30
N ASN A 210 24.61 -9.74 0.66
CA ASN A 210 24.04 -11.09 0.63
C ASN A 210 22.87 -11.24 1.63
N MET A 211 22.33 -10.12 2.12
CA MET A 211 21.33 -10.07 3.19
C MET A 211 19.90 -9.90 2.66
N GLU A 212 19.75 -9.55 1.39
CA GLU A 212 18.46 -9.52 0.70
C GLU A 212 17.95 -10.93 0.38
N LYS A 213 17.60 -11.67 1.43
CA LYS A 213 17.07 -13.03 1.32
C LYS A 213 16.13 -13.34 2.47
N PRO A 214 15.16 -14.24 2.26
CA PRO A 214 14.34 -14.75 3.33
C PRO A 214 15.02 -15.89 4.11
N ALA A 215 14.45 -16.19 5.27
CA ALA A 215 14.64 -17.39 6.06
C ALA A 215 13.28 -18.05 6.32
N TYR A 216 13.27 -19.32 6.72
CA TYR A 216 12.02 -20.07 6.90
C TYR A 216 11.02 -19.36 7.84
N TYR A 217 11.49 -18.88 9.00
CA TYR A 217 10.61 -18.20 9.96
C TYR A 217 10.20 -16.80 9.50
N SER A 218 11.06 -16.07 8.78
CA SER A 218 10.72 -14.74 8.26
C SER A 218 9.64 -14.84 7.17
N ASP A 219 9.68 -15.90 6.36
CA ASP A 219 8.62 -16.22 5.39
C ASP A 219 7.29 -16.57 6.06
N LEU A 220 7.30 -17.30 7.18
CA LEU A 220 6.11 -17.58 7.97
C LEU A 220 5.51 -16.31 8.58
N PHE A 221 6.35 -15.40 9.10
CA PHE A 221 5.88 -14.10 9.57
C PHE A 221 5.30 -13.26 8.44
N SER A 222 5.91 -13.26 7.25
CA SER A 222 5.39 -12.56 6.08
C SER A 222 4.03 -13.10 5.61
N MET A 223 3.78 -14.40 5.79
CA MET A 223 2.46 -14.98 5.54
C MET A 223 1.37 -14.45 6.47
N ILE A 224 1.68 -13.99 7.68
CA ILE A 224 0.70 -13.31 8.54
C ILE A 224 0.20 -12.06 7.81
N GLY A 225 1.12 -11.21 7.34
CA GLY A 225 0.77 -10.02 6.57
C GLY A 225 -0.04 -10.35 5.32
N THR A 226 0.39 -11.36 4.57
CA THR A 226 -0.32 -11.85 3.37
C THR A 226 -1.77 -12.22 3.68
N LEU A 227 -2.01 -13.03 4.72
CA LEU A 227 -3.35 -13.52 5.04
C LEU A 227 -4.27 -12.41 5.55
N PHE A 228 -3.77 -11.48 6.37
CA PHE A 228 -4.55 -10.33 6.81
C PHE A 228 -4.91 -9.40 5.64
N LEU A 229 -3.99 -9.16 4.72
CA LEU A 229 -4.29 -8.43 3.48
C LEU A 229 -5.36 -9.16 2.66
N TRP A 230 -5.19 -10.46 2.44
CA TRP A 230 -6.12 -11.26 1.62
C TRP A 230 -7.53 -11.30 2.21
N MET A 231 -7.66 -11.54 3.53
CA MET A 231 -8.96 -11.67 4.20
C MET A 231 -9.73 -10.36 4.26
N TYR A 232 -9.05 -9.22 4.44
CA TYR A 232 -9.67 -7.92 4.62
C TYR A 232 -9.76 -7.08 3.35
N TRP A 233 -9.15 -7.51 2.24
CA TRP A 233 -9.27 -6.81 0.96
C TRP A 233 -10.71 -6.59 0.48
N PRO A 234 -11.68 -7.51 0.68
CA PRO A 234 -13.07 -7.23 0.32
C PRO A 234 -13.64 -6.00 1.06
N SER A 235 -13.27 -5.80 2.33
CA SER A 235 -13.60 -4.58 3.08
C SER A 235 -12.86 -3.38 2.49
N PHE A 236 -11.57 -3.50 2.18
CA PHE A 236 -10.77 -2.45 1.54
C PHE A 236 -11.40 -1.92 0.25
N ASN A 237 -11.79 -2.81 -0.67
CA ASN A 237 -12.37 -2.39 -1.96
C ASN A 237 -13.83 -1.90 -1.87
N SER A 238 -14.46 -1.97 -0.69
CA SER A 238 -15.87 -1.63 -0.50
C SER A 238 -16.13 -0.57 0.58
N ALA A 239 -15.10 -0.16 1.33
CA ALA A 239 -15.25 0.71 2.50
C ALA A 239 -15.82 2.09 2.19
N ILE A 240 -15.54 2.62 0.99
CA ILE A 240 -16.04 3.92 0.51
C ILE A 240 -17.06 3.80 -0.64
N SER A 241 -17.47 2.59 -0.99
CA SER A 241 -18.54 2.37 -1.95
C SER A 241 -19.88 2.86 -1.41
N ASN A 242 -20.78 3.23 -2.33
CA ASN A 242 -22.15 3.58 -1.95
C ASN A 242 -22.81 2.45 -1.13
N HIS A 243 -23.48 2.82 -0.04
CA HIS A 243 -24.12 1.87 0.87
C HIS A 243 -25.11 0.94 0.17
N GLY A 244 -25.08 -0.34 0.54
CA GLY A 244 -25.99 -1.36 0.03
C GLY A 244 -25.41 -2.09 -1.18
N ASP A 245 -25.93 -1.81 -2.38
CA ASP A 245 -25.71 -2.66 -3.56
C ASP A 245 -24.27 -2.62 -4.07
N ALA A 246 -23.66 -1.44 -4.16
CA ALA A 246 -22.31 -1.27 -4.67
C ALA A 246 -21.27 -1.86 -3.72
N GLN A 247 -21.43 -1.60 -2.42
CA GLN A 247 -20.61 -2.16 -1.36
C GLN A 247 -20.64 -3.70 -1.36
N GLN A 248 -21.85 -4.31 -1.39
CA GLN A 248 -21.97 -5.77 -1.43
C GLN A 248 -21.34 -6.37 -2.70
N ARG A 249 -21.55 -5.72 -3.85
CA ARG A 249 -20.96 -6.13 -5.14
C ARG A 249 -19.43 -6.06 -5.11
N ALA A 250 -18.86 -5.01 -4.50
CA ALA A 250 -17.42 -4.86 -4.33
C ALA A 250 -16.81 -5.96 -3.46
N VAL A 251 -17.47 -6.34 -2.37
CA VAL A 251 -17.06 -7.47 -1.53
C VAL A 251 -17.02 -8.76 -2.33
N ILE A 252 -18.11 -9.09 -3.04
CA ILE A 252 -18.21 -10.35 -3.80
C ILE A 252 -17.18 -10.41 -4.93
N ASN A 253 -17.06 -9.34 -5.72
CA ASN A 253 -16.11 -9.30 -6.83
C ASN A 253 -14.65 -9.39 -6.35
N THR A 254 -14.32 -8.75 -5.24
CA THR A 254 -12.98 -8.83 -4.64
C THR A 254 -12.67 -10.22 -4.12
N TYR A 255 -13.61 -10.82 -3.39
CA TYR A 255 -13.49 -12.19 -2.88
C TYR A 255 -13.22 -13.20 -3.99
N LEU A 256 -14.00 -13.15 -5.07
CA LEU A 256 -13.86 -14.06 -6.21
C LEU A 256 -12.53 -13.85 -6.96
N SER A 257 -12.16 -12.59 -7.22
CA SER A 257 -10.89 -12.27 -7.88
C SER A 257 -9.69 -12.78 -7.09
N LEU A 258 -9.68 -12.56 -5.78
CA LEU A 258 -8.62 -13.05 -4.89
C LEU A 258 -8.53 -14.58 -4.86
N ALA A 259 -9.67 -15.28 -4.77
CA ALA A 259 -9.68 -16.74 -4.83
C ALA A 259 -9.09 -17.27 -6.15
N SER A 260 -9.44 -16.65 -7.28
CA SER A 260 -8.89 -17.00 -8.59
C SER A 260 -7.38 -16.71 -8.70
N SER A 261 -6.93 -15.57 -8.15
CA SER A 261 -5.52 -15.17 -8.11
C SER A 261 -4.66 -16.15 -7.32
N VAL A 262 -5.19 -16.71 -6.23
CA VAL A 262 -4.49 -17.74 -5.43
C VAL A 262 -4.25 -19.00 -6.26
N LEU A 263 -5.31 -19.59 -6.83
CA LEU A 263 -5.21 -20.85 -7.58
C LEU A 263 -4.26 -20.72 -8.77
N THR A 264 -4.35 -19.61 -9.50
CA THR A 264 -3.47 -19.34 -10.64
C THR A 264 -2.03 -19.09 -10.23
N THR A 265 -1.79 -18.37 -9.13
CA THR A 265 -0.43 -18.16 -8.60
C THR A 265 0.24 -19.50 -8.28
N PHE A 266 -0.44 -20.40 -7.56
CA PHE A 266 0.11 -21.72 -7.23
C PHE A 266 0.35 -22.58 -8.47
N ALA A 267 -0.58 -22.57 -9.42
CA ALA A 267 -0.44 -23.32 -10.67
C ALA A 267 0.76 -22.82 -11.49
N VAL A 268 0.86 -21.50 -11.71
CA VAL A 268 1.97 -20.91 -12.48
C VAL A 268 3.29 -21.09 -11.77
N ALA A 269 3.34 -20.88 -10.44
CA ALA A 269 4.55 -21.09 -9.64
C ALA A 269 5.10 -22.52 -9.81
N SER A 270 4.22 -23.53 -9.77
CA SER A 270 4.62 -24.92 -10.00
C SER A 270 5.05 -25.17 -11.45
N ILE A 271 4.35 -24.61 -12.44
CA ILE A 271 4.66 -24.77 -13.88
C ILE A 271 6.05 -24.20 -14.24
N ILE A 272 6.41 -23.03 -13.70
CA ILE A 272 7.66 -22.35 -14.04
C ILE A 272 8.88 -22.89 -13.28
N ASP A 273 8.67 -23.67 -12.22
CA ASP A 273 9.75 -24.38 -11.52
C ASP A 273 10.05 -25.74 -12.17
N LYS A 274 11.34 -26.04 -12.36
CA LYS A 274 11.77 -27.28 -13.04
C LYS A 274 11.39 -28.57 -12.30
N LYS A 275 11.06 -28.49 -11.00
CA LYS A 275 10.68 -29.62 -10.16
C LYS A 275 9.26 -29.48 -9.61
N GLY A 276 8.48 -28.50 -10.08
CA GLY A 276 7.13 -28.25 -9.59
C GLY A 276 7.06 -27.64 -8.19
N LYS A 277 8.17 -27.13 -7.64
CA LYS A 277 8.22 -26.55 -6.29
C LYS A 277 7.62 -25.14 -6.27
N LEU A 278 7.11 -24.76 -5.10
CA LEU A 278 6.55 -23.44 -4.84
C LEU A 278 7.59 -22.55 -4.15
N GLU A 279 7.69 -21.29 -4.57
CA GLU A 279 8.51 -20.26 -3.91
C GLU A 279 7.61 -19.34 -3.09
N MET A 280 7.96 -19.08 -1.83
CA MET A 280 7.13 -18.33 -0.89
C MET A 280 6.85 -16.89 -1.34
N VAL A 281 7.81 -16.24 -2.02
CA VAL A 281 7.62 -14.86 -2.52
C VAL A 281 6.42 -14.73 -3.46
N TYR A 282 6.12 -15.75 -4.28
CA TYR A 282 4.93 -15.74 -5.15
C TYR A 282 3.67 -15.91 -4.31
N VAL A 283 3.68 -16.83 -3.35
CA VAL A 283 2.54 -17.11 -2.48
C VAL A 283 2.19 -15.90 -1.60
N GLN A 284 3.20 -15.21 -1.06
CA GLN A 284 3.03 -14.03 -0.21
C GLN A 284 2.47 -12.82 -0.97
N ASN A 285 2.84 -12.68 -2.25
CA ASN A 285 2.56 -11.44 -2.99
C ASN A 285 1.59 -11.65 -4.15
N ALA A 286 1.85 -12.56 -5.10
CA ALA A 286 1.05 -12.69 -6.32
C ALA A 286 -0.39 -13.18 -6.06
N THR A 287 -0.63 -13.85 -4.94
CA THR A 287 -1.97 -14.25 -4.49
C THR A 287 -2.88 -13.05 -4.20
N LEU A 288 -2.29 -11.89 -3.90
CA LEU A 288 -2.98 -10.64 -3.57
C LEU A 288 -3.32 -9.79 -4.80
N ALA A 289 -2.71 -10.09 -5.96
CA ALA A 289 -2.85 -9.28 -7.18
C ALA A 289 -4.31 -9.15 -7.65
N GLY A 290 -5.14 -10.17 -7.42
CA GLY A 290 -6.57 -10.14 -7.70
C GLY A 290 -7.31 -9.02 -6.98
N GLY A 291 -6.94 -8.72 -5.73
CA GLY A 291 -7.55 -7.64 -4.94
C GLY A 291 -7.23 -6.26 -5.51
N VAL A 292 -5.95 -6.04 -5.86
CA VAL A 292 -5.48 -4.82 -6.54
C VAL A 292 -6.20 -4.61 -7.87
N ALA A 293 -6.29 -5.66 -8.69
CA ALA A 293 -6.76 -5.55 -10.08
C ALA A 293 -8.27 -5.37 -10.23
N VAL A 294 -9.06 -5.62 -9.18
CA VAL A 294 -10.49 -5.27 -9.20
C VAL A 294 -10.79 -3.97 -8.47
N GLY A 295 -9.84 -3.32 -7.80
CA GLY A 295 -10.11 -2.13 -6.96
C GLY A 295 -11.02 -1.07 -7.61
N THR A 296 -10.75 -0.69 -8.86
CA THR A 296 -11.60 0.25 -9.62
C THR A 296 -12.96 -0.34 -10.00
N ALA A 297 -12.99 -1.58 -10.48
CA ALA A 297 -14.17 -2.20 -11.10
C ALA A 297 -15.03 -3.03 -10.13
N ALA A 298 -14.59 -3.23 -8.88
CA ALA A 298 -15.21 -4.12 -7.91
C ALA A 298 -16.65 -3.70 -7.62
N GLU A 299 -16.88 -2.40 -7.43
CA GLU A 299 -18.21 -1.83 -7.24
C GLU A 299 -18.96 -1.59 -8.56
N MET A 300 -18.35 -1.79 -9.72
CA MET A 300 -19.05 -1.74 -11.01
C MET A 300 -19.71 -3.08 -11.35
N MET A 301 -20.52 -3.12 -12.40
CA MET A 301 -21.11 -4.36 -12.94
C MET A 301 -20.09 -5.17 -13.74
N LEU A 302 -18.98 -5.57 -13.11
CA LEU A 302 -17.94 -6.42 -13.69
C LEU A 302 -18.41 -7.85 -13.97
N SER A 303 -19.51 -8.28 -13.34
CA SER A 303 -19.99 -9.67 -13.21
C SER A 303 -19.07 -10.57 -12.35
N THR A 304 -19.66 -11.59 -11.74
CA THR A 304 -18.94 -12.55 -10.88
C THR A 304 -17.95 -13.42 -11.65
N TYR A 305 -18.24 -13.77 -12.90
CA TYR A 305 -17.27 -14.48 -13.73
C TYR A 305 -16.19 -13.53 -14.27
N GLY A 306 -16.52 -12.26 -14.50
CA GLY A 306 -15.56 -11.23 -14.87
C GLY A 306 -14.49 -11.03 -13.79
N SER A 307 -14.88 -10.99 -12.52
CA SER A 307 -13.92 -10.90 -11.41
C SER A 307 -13.02 -12.15 -11.31
N LEU A 308 -13.54 -13.36 -11.54
CA LEU A 308 -12.72 -14.57 -11.64
C LEU A 308 -11.70 -14.50 -12.79
N ILE A 309 -12.08 -13.96 -13.96
CA ILE A 309 -11.19 -13.79 -15.11
C ILE A 309 -10.09 -12.78 -14.79
N VAL A 310 -10.42 -11.65 -14.16
CA VAL A 310 -9.42 -10.64 -13.75
C VAL A 310 -8.41 -11.27 -12.81
N GLY A 311 -8.88 -11.93 -11.74
CA GLY A 311 -8.03 -12.63 -10.78
C GLY A 311 -7.14 -13.71 -11.43
N PHE A 312 -7.69 -14.47 -12.37
CA PHE A 312 -6.94 -15.49 -13.12
C PHE A 312 -5.78 -14.86 -13.91
N ILE A 313 -6.06 -13.78 -14.64
CA ILE A 313 -5.07 -13.09 -15.48
C ILE A 313 -3.97 -12.49 -14.62
N VAL A 314 -4.31 -11.77 -13.54
CA VAL A 314 -3.30 -11.07 -12.74
C VAL A 314 -2.50 -11.98 -11.83
N GLY A 315 -3.04 -13.12 -11.39
CA GLY A 315 -2.25 -14.16 -10.73
C GLY A 315 -1.16 -14.70 -11.64
N ILE A 316 -1.43 -14.85 -12.95
CA ILE A 316 -0.42 -15.22 -13.96
C ILE A 316 0.60 -14.08 -14.13
N ILE A 317 0.13 -12.86 -14.41
CA ILE A 317 0.99 -11.69 -14.68
C ILE A 317 1.93 -11.41 -13.49
N SER A 318 1.39 -11.40 -12.29
CA SER A 318 2.16 -11.11 -11.07
C SER A 318 3.24 -12.18 -10.84
N THR A 319 2.88 -13.47 -10.90
CA THR A 319 3.83 -14.59 -10.72
C THR A 319 4.95 -14.56 -11.77
N LEU A 320 4.62 -14.34 -13.05
CA LEU A 320 5.62 -14.21 -14.12
C LEU A 320 6.47 -12.94 -13.95
N GLY A 321 5.88 -11.86 -13.44
CA GLY A 321 6.56 -10.61 -13.12
C GLY A 321 7.66 -10.82 -12.07
N PHE A 322 7.34 -11.52 -10.98
CA PHE A 322 8.35 -11.88 -9.98
C PHE A 322 9.47 -12.73 -10.58
N LYS A 323 9.13 -13.77 -11.35
CA LYS A 323 10.15 -14.70 -11.89
C LYS A 323 11.06 -14.06 -12.94
N TYR A 324 10.47 -13.29 -13.86
CA TYR A 324 11.16 -12.88 -15.09
C TYR A 324 11.34 -11.37 -15.19
N LEU A 325 10.36 -10.56 -14.79
CA LEU A 325 10.43 -9.11 -14.96
C LEU A 325 11.31 -8.45 -13.90
N THR A 326 11.17 -8.83 -12.64
CA THR A 326 11.96 -8.27 -11.53
C THR A 326 13.48 -8.38 -11.78
N PRO A 327 14.00 -9.56 -12.19
CA PRO A 327 15.42 -9.66 -12.56
C PRO A 327 15.82 -8.81 -13.78
N LEU A 328 14.91 -8.56 -14.72
CA LEU A 328 15.18 -7.68 -15.88
C LEU A 328 15.22 -6.20 -15.47
N LEU A 329 14.34 -5.76 -14.58
CA LEU A 329 14.33 -4.40 -14.04
C LEU A 329 15.63 -4.11 -13.26
N ALA A 330 16.14 -5.09 -12.52
CA ALA A 330 17.43 -4.98 -11.83
C ALA A 330 18.60 -4.70 -12.81
N LYS A 331 18.57 -5.24 -14.05
CA LYS A 331 19.60 -4.97 -15.07
C LYS A 331 19.64 -3.52 -15.53
N ILE A 332 18.51 -2.81 -15.49
CA ILE A 332 18.43 -1.37 -15.75
C ILE A 332 18.55 -0.52 -14.48
N ARG A 333 19.01 -1.13 -13.37
CA ARG A 333 19.22 -0.50 -12.06
C ARG A 333 17.94 0.00 -11.39
N LEU A 334 16.79 -0.57 -11.75
CA LEU A 334 15.57 -0.39 -10.99
C LEU A 334 15.46 -1.53 -9.97
N HIS A 335 15.74 -1.22 -8.72
CA HIS A 335 15.66 -2.18 -7.62
C HIS A 335 14.28 -2.11 -6.96
N ASP A 336 13.67 -3.27 -6.71
CA ASP A 336 12.32 -3.38 -6.17
C ASP A 336 12.29 -4.54 -5.16
N THR A 337 12.54 -4.23 -3.90
CA THR A 337 12.78 -5.23 -2.84
C THR A 337 11.57 -6.15 -2.62
N CYS A 338 10.36 -5.59 -2.52
CA CYS A 338 9.13 -6.38 -2.37
C CYS A 338 8.52 -6.82 -3.71
N GLY A 339 9.09 -6.43 -4.86
CA GLY A 339 8.48 -6.65 -6.16
C GLY A 339 7.13 -5.95 -6.30
N ILE A 340 7.00 -4.72 -5.77
CA ILE A 340 5.75 -3.94 -5.77
C ILE A 340 5.27 -3.64 -7.19
N HIS A 341 6.16 -3.67 -8.18
CA HIS A 341 5.76 -3.60 -9.58
C HIS A 341 4.84 -4.77 -9.98
N ASN A 342 5.08 -5.96 -9.44
CA ASN A 342 4.37 -7.18 -9.82
C ASN A 342 3.05 -7.34 -9.07
N LEU A 343 2.94 -6.81 -7.84
CA LEU A 343 1.71 -6.86 -7.04
C LEU A 343 0.84 -5.60 -7.23
N HIS A 344 1.43 -4.41 -7.14
CA HIS A 344 0.68 -3.15 -7.14
C HIS A 344 0.73 -2.43 -8.49
N GLY A 345 1.91 -2.36 -9.13
CA GLY A 345 2.11 -1.59 -10.37
C GLY A 345 1.36 -2.14 -11.57
N MET A 346 1.71 -3.35 -12.04
CA MET A 346 1.05 -3.98 -13.19
C MET A 346 -0.42 -4.31 -12.90
N PRO A 347 -0.78 -4.96 -11.76
CA PRO A 347 -2.18 -5.22 -11.46
C PRO A 347 -3.01 -3.95 -11.25
N GLY A 348 -2.41 -2.86 -10.73
CA GLY A 348 -3.07 -1.55 -10.62
C GLY A 348 -3.42 -0.95 -11.98
N ILE A 349 -2.50 -1.00 -12.95
CA ILE A 349 -2.78 -0.59 -14.33
C ILE A 349 -3.88 -1.46 -14.95
N VAL A 350 -3.80 -2.79 -14.77
CA VAL A 350 -4.85 -3.70 -15.23
C VAL A 350 -6.20 -3.31 -14.61
N GLY A 351 -6.25 -3.01 -13.32
CA GLY A 351 -7.47 -2.59 -12.64
C GLY A 351 -8.04 -1.28 -13.16
N GLY A 352 -7.21 -0.28 -13.42
CA GLY A 352 -7.65 0.95 -14.08
C GLY A 352 -8.22 0.69 -15.48
N ILE A 353 -7.58 -0.17 -16.28
CA ILE A 353 -8.08 -0.55 -17.62
C ILE A 353 -9.41 -1.30 -17.51
N VAL A 354 -9.51 -2.26 -16.61
CA VAL A 354 -10.76 -3.02 -16.37
C VAL A 354 -11.86 -2.07 -15.92
N GLY A 355 -11.57 -1.11 -15.02
CA GLY A 355 -12.50 -0.07 -14.61
C GLY A 355 -12.96 0.82 -15.77
N ALA A 356 -12.02 1.27 -16.62
CA ALA A 356 -12.33 2.08 -17.79
C ALA A 356 -13.23 1.35 -18.79
N VAL A 357 -12.93 0.08 -19.07
CA VAL A 357 -13.74 -0.77 -19.96
C VAL A 357 -15.11 -1.06 -19.34
N THR A 358 -15.17 -1.38 -18.04
CA THR A 358 -16.43 -1.67 -17.35
C THR A 358 -17.34 -0.44 -17.29
N ALA A 359 -16.77 0.75 -17.07
CA ALA A 359 -17.51 2.01 -17.16
C ALA A 359 -17.99 2.30 -18.59
N ALA A 360 -17.12 2.14 -19.61
CA ALA A 360 -17.48 2.37 -21.02
C ALA A 360 -18.60 1.45 -21.51
N CYS A 361 -18.65 0.22 -21.02
CA CYS A 361 -19.62 -0.79 -21.38
C CYS A 361 -20.89 -0.75 -20.50
N ALA A 362 -21.01 0.19 -19.56
CA ALA A 362 -22.20 0.29 -18.72
C ALA A 362 -23.43 0.66 -19.55
N THR A 363 -24.56 -0.01 -19.29
CA THR A 363 -25.82 0.21 -20.01
C THR A 363 -27.00 0.21 -19.05
N GLU A 364 -28.09 0.87 -19.44
CA GLU A 364 -29.35 0.86 -18.68
C GLU A 364 -29.94 -0.54 -18.55
N GLY A 365 -29.69 -1.45 -19.51
CA GLY A 365 -30.16 -2.83 -19.42
C GLY A 365 -29.52 -3.62 -18.28
N VAL A 366 -28.31 -3.25 -17.87
CA VAL A 366 -27.56 -3.92 -16.79
C VAL A 366 -27.74 -3.20 -15.46
N TYR A 367 -27.73 -1.88 -15.44
CA TYR A 367 -27.79 -1.08 -14.21
C TYR A 367 -29.20 -0.58 -13.86
N GLY A 368 -30.15 -0.61 -14.80
CA GLY A 368 -31.34 0.23 -14.76
C GLY A 368 -31.01 1.71 -15.04
N ALA A 369 -31.99 2.47 -15.53
CA ALA A 369 -31.78 3.90 -15.85
C ALA A 369 -31.38 4.71 -14.60
N GLU A 370 -32.14 4.58 -13.51
CA GLU A 370 -31.85 5.27 -12.25
C GLU A 370 -30.56 4.77 -11.59
N GLY A 371 -30.30 3.45 -11.64
CA GLY A 371 -29.10 2.86 -11.07
C GLY A 371 -27.82 3.32 -11.77
N LEU A 372 -27.85 3.41 -13.10
CA LEU A 372 -26.73 3.90 -13.89
C LEU A 372 -26.42 5.37 -13.55
N LYS A 373 -27.48 6.20 -13.51
CA LYS A 373 -27.38 7.61 -13.21
C LYS A 373 -26.84 7.85 -11.80
N LYS A 374 -27.39 7.16 -10.80
CA LYS A 374 -26.96 7.26 -9.40
C LYS A 374 -25.52 6.80 -9.22
N PHE A 375 -25.16 5.65 -9.80
CA PHE A 375 -23.84 5.05 -9.60
C PHE A 375 -22.70 5.93 -10.13
N PHE A 376 -22.81 6.40 -11.38
CA PHE A 376 -21.78 7.27 -11.99
C PHE A 376 -21.99 8.77 -11.71
N LYS A 377 -22.98 9.13 -10.89
CA LYS A 377 -23.36 10.51 -10.58
C LYS A 377 -23.56 11.35 -11.85
N PHE A 378 -24.30 10.82 -12.83
CA PHE A 378 -24.69 11.54 -14.06
C PHE A 378 -25.80 12.56 -13.76
N GLU A 379 -25.42 13.58 -12.98
CA GLU A 379 -26.29 14.60 -12.43
C GLU A 379 -25.62 15.98 -12.56
N GLY A 380 -26.42 17.05 -12.44
CA GLY A 380 -25.92 18.43 -12.56
C GLY A 380 -25.14 18.65 -13.86
N GLU A 381 -23.90 19.13 -13.74
CA GLU A 381 -23.00 19.41 -14.87
C GLU A 381 -22.62 18.15 -15.67
N TYR A 382 -22.77 16.96 -15.08
CA TYR A 382 -22.43 15.67 -15.70
C TYR A 382 -23.64 14.90 -16.20
N ALA A 383 -24.84 15.49 -16.19
CA ALA A 383 -26.07 14.83 -16.61
C ALA A 383 -26.05 14.31 -18.07
N HIS A 384 -25.21 14.91 -18.93
CA HIS A 384 -25.05 14.50 -20.33
C HIS A 384 -23.81 13.64 -20.58
N ARG A 385 -23.06 13.28 -19.53
CA ARG A 385 -21.91 12.37 -19.65
C ARG A 385 -22.42 10.97 -19.98
N THR A 386 -21.86 10.36 -21.02
CA THR A 386 -22.21 8.99 -21.41
C THR A 386 -21.26 7.98 -20.75
N PRO A 387 -21.64 6.69 -20.63
CA PRO A 387 -20.75 5.63 -20.16
C PRO A 387 -19.42 5.59 -20.90
N SER A 388 -19.43 5.73 -22.23
CA SER A 388 -18.20 5.76 -23.05
C SER A 388 -17.29 6.95 -22.69
N VAL A 389 -17.87 8.13 -22.47
CA VAL A 389 -17.10 9.29 -22.00
C VAL A 389 -16.54 9.03 -20.60
N GLN A 390 -17.35 8.46 -19.68
CA GLN A 390 -16.88 8.09 -18.34
C GLN A 390 -15.70 7.12 -18.41
N GLY A 391 -15.74 6.10 -19.26
CA GLY A 391 -14.61 5.19 -19.48
C GLY A 391 -13.36 5.91 -19.98
N GLY A 392 -13.51 6.95 -20.81
CA GLY A 392 -12.42 7.84 -21.20
C GLY A 392 -11.80 8.59 -20.02
N TYR A 393 -12.62 9.11 -19.11
CA TYR A 393 -12.16 9.77 -17.88
C TYR A 393 -11.46 8.79 -16.92
N GLN A 394 -11.93 7.55 -16.79
CA GLN A 394 -11.23 6.49 -16.05
C GLN A 394 -9.82 6.27 -16.62
N ALA A 395 -9.70 6.16 -17.95
CA ALA A 395 -8.40 6.00 -18.61
C ALA A 395 -7.49 7.22 -18.40
N ALA A 396 -8.04 8.44 -18.43
CA ALA A 396 -7.32 9.65 -18.10
C ALA A 396 -6.80 9.64 -16.65
N GLY A 397 -7.59 9.10 -15.70
CA GLY A 397 -7.19 8.92 -14.30
C GLY A 397 -5.91 8.10 -14.15
N ILE A 398 -5.76 7.01 -14.92
CA ILE A 398 -4.52 6.20 -14.94
C ILE A 398 -3.32 7.07 -15.34
N CYS A 399 -3.47 7.87 -16.40
CA CYS A 399 -2.41 8.73 -16.90
C CYS A 399 -2.03 9.83 -15.90
N VAL A 400 -3.01 10.41 -15.21
CA VAL A 400 -2.77 11.42 -14.16
C VAL A 400 -2.03 10.80 -12.98
N SER A 401 -2.49 9.64 -12.47
CA SER A 401 -1.79 8.92 -11.40
C SER A 401 -0.34 8.60 -11.76
N LEU A 402 -0.08 8.14 -12.98
CA LEU A 402 1.28 7.89 -13.47
C LEU A 402 2.11 9.17 -13.57
N ALA A 403 1.54 10.27 -14.06
CA ALA A 403 2.23 11.55 -14.15
C ALA A 403 2.66 12.05 -12.77
N PHE A 404 1.77 12.02 -11.79
CA PHE A 404 2.08 12.38 -10.40
C PHE A 404 3.12 11.45 -9.79
N ALA A 405 3.01 10.14 -10.04
CA ALA A 405 3.95 9.15 -9.56
C ALA A 405 5.38 9.38 -10.11
N PHE A 406 5.53 9.59 -11.42
CA PHE A 406 6.83 9.78 -12.05
C PHE A 406 7.45 11.15 -11.73
N VAL A 407 6.67 12.23 -11.85
CA VAL A 407 7.18 13.59 -11.58
C VAL A 407 7.45 13.77 -10.09
N GLY A 408 6.49 13.38 -9.25
CA GLY A 408 6.60 13.45 -7.80
C GLY A 408 7.71 12.53 -7.26
N GLY A 409 7.75 11.28 -7.71
CA GLY A 409 8.79 10.32 -7.32
C GLY A 409 10.19 10.77 -7.74
N THR A 410 10.32 11.45 -8.88
CA THR A 410 11.59 12.05 -9.31
C THR A 410 12.01 13.17 -8.35
N ALA A 411 11.10 14.11 -8.08
CA ALA A 411 11.38 15.24 -7.20
C ALA A 411 11.74 14.77 -5.78
N VAL A 412 10.94 13.87 -5.20
CA VAL A 412 11.19 13.31 -3.87
C VAL A 412 12.45 12.46 -3.85
N GLY A 413 12.69 11.64 -4.87
CA GLY A 413 13.92 10.86 -5.01
C GLY A 413 15.17 11.75 -4.98
N LEU A 414 15.14 12.92 -5.62
CA LEU A 414 16.25 13.89 -5.58
C LEU A 414 16.46 14.46 -4.18
N VAL A 415 15.38 14.78 -3.45
CA VAL A 415 15.46 15.23 -2.04
C VAL A 415 16.07 14.13 -1.17
N LEU A 416 15.60 12.89 -1.29
CA LEU A 416 16.06 11.75 -0.50
C LEU A 416 17.49 11.31 -0.85
N LYS A 417 18.03 11.73 -1.99
CA LYS A 417 19.41 11.44 -2.41
C LYS A 417 20.44 12.28 -1.66
N LEU A 418 20.04 13.37 -1.02
CA LEU A 418 20.93 14.22 -0.23
C LEU A 418 21.59 13.39 0.91
N PRO A 419 22.91 13.52 1.15
CA PRO A 419 23.64 12.67 2.09
C PRO A 419 23.48 13.08 3.57
N ILE A 420 22.33 13.65 3.94
CA ILE A 420 22.06 14.19 5.28
C ILE A 420 21.11 13.32 6.10
N TRP A 421 20.46 12.35 5.46
CA TRP A 421 19.38 11.57 6.08
C TRP A 421 19.84 10.33 6.83
N GLY A 422 21.13 9.98 6.77
CA GLY A 422 21.67 8.81 7.48
C GLY A 422 21.31 7.46 6.86
N ALA A 423 21.10 7.43 5.54
CA ALA A 423 20.92 6.21 4.77
C ALA A 423 22.09 5.22 4.95
N PRO A 424 21.85 3.89 4.93
CA PRO A 424 22.92 2.92 5.05
C PRO A 424 23.85 2.96 3.83
N SER A 425 25.08 2.47 4.00
CA SER A 425 25.94 2.07 2.87
C SER A 425 25.33 0.87 2.14
N ASP A 426 25.72 0.63 0.89
CA ASP A 426 25.19 -0.51 0.10
C ASP A 426 25.50 -1.87 0.77
N GLU A 427 26.62 -1.97 1.49
CA GLU A 427 27.04 -3.16 2.27
C GLU A 427 26.16 -3.43 3.49
N ASN A 428 25.55 -2.39 4.06
CA ASN A 428 24.74 -2.47 5.29
C ASN A 428 23.24 -2.30 5.03
N CYS A 429 22.78 -2.45 3.77
CA CYS A 429 21.35 -2.54 3.49
C CYS A 429 20.76 -3.87 4.02
N PHE A 430 19.45 -3.89 4.27
CA PHE A 430 18.71 -5.06 4.76
C PHE A 430 19.19 -5.61 6.11
N GLU A 431 19.71 -4.73 6.97
CA GLU A 431 20.24 -5.07 8.30
C GLU A 431 19.64 -4.19 9.40
N ASP A 432 18.97 -4.81 10.37
CA ASP A 432 18.34 -4.14 11.51
C ASP A 432 19.38 -3.51 12.44
N ALA A 433 20.55 -4.15 12.62
CA ALA A 433 21.62 -3.68 13.52
C ALA A 433 22.14 -2.26 13.18
N VAL A 434 21.80 -1.72 12.00
CA VAL A 434 22.13 -0.33 11.64
C VAL A 434 21.34 0.68 12.47
N TYR A 435 20.10 0.36 12.85
CA TYR A 435 19.16 1.28 13.49
C TYR A 435 18.55 0.77 14.79
N TRP A 436 18.70 -0.53 15.08
CA TRP A 436 18.13 -1.19 16.24
C TRP A 436 19.23 -1.79 17.11
N GLU A 437 18.97 -1.81 18.42
CA GLU A 437 19.70 -2.69 19.33
C GLU A 437 19.24 -4.12 19.06
N VAL A 438 20.13 -4.95 18.55
CA VAL A 438 19.86 -6.37 18.30
C VAL A 438 20.67 -7.19 19.30
N LEU A 439 20.08 -8.26 19.82
CA LEU A 439 20.83 -9.21 20.63
C LEU A 439 21.91 -9.83 19.74
N GLU A 440 23.18 -9.68 20.10
CA GLU A 440 24.25 -10.47 19.50
C GLU A 440 23.95 -11.94 19.84
N GLU A 441 23.65 -12.77 18.84
CA GLU A 441 23.77 -14.21 19.02
C GLU A 441 25.23 -14.47 19.40
N GLU A 442 25.47 -15.00 20.60
CA GLU A 442 26.79 -15.48 21.01
C GLU A 442 27.29 -16.38 19.88
N SER A 443 28.25 -15.87 19.09
CA SER A 443 28.87 -16.63 18.02
C SER A 443 29.36 -17.93 18.63
N ASP A 444 28.89 -19.05 18.11
CA ASP A 444 29.29 -20.40 18.48
C ASP A 444 30.75 -20.40 18.94
N VAL A 445 30.93 -20.53 20.26
CA VAL A 445 32.25 -20.77 20.85
C VAL A 445 32.77 -21.99 20.10
N GLU A 446 33.81 -21.77 19.28
CA GLU A 446 34.60 -22.83 18.70
C GLU A 446 34.91 -23.83 19.81
N ILE A 447 34.24 -24.98 19.80
CA ILE A 447 34.71 -26.16 20.52
C ILE A 447 35.95 -26.59 19.74
N GLY A 448 37.04 -25.88 20.03
CA GLY A 448 38.37 -26.15 19.51
C GLY A 448 38.73 -27.57 19.91
N ASN A 449 39.03 -28.37 18.90
CA ASN A 449 39.69 -29.66 18.98
C ASN A 449 40.81 -29.66 20.03
N HIS A 450 40.55 -30.26 21.19
CA HIS A 450 41.60 -30.85 22.00
C HIS A 450 41.52 -32.37 21.89
N TYR A 451 42.02 -32.86 20.75
CA TYR A 451 42.72 -34.13 20.73
C TYR A 451 44.00 -33.97 21.57
N ALA A 452 44.02 -34.55 22.77
CA ALA A 452 45.24 -34.85 23.48
C ALA A 452 45.22 -36.34 23.82
N THR A 453 45.80 -37.14 22.92
CA THR A 453 46.28 -38.49 23.22
C THR A 453 47.40 -38.39 24.26
N PRO A 454 47.34 -39.10 25.40
CA PRO A 454 48.49 -39.26 26.26
C PRO A 454 49.32 -40.45 25.74
N ASP A 455 50.45 -40.15 25.11
CA ASP A 455 51.52 -41.11 24.88
C ASP A 455 52.70 -40.70 25.77
N SER A 456 52.94 -41.46 26.84
CA SER A 456 54.22 -41.43 27.55
C SER A 456 54.44 -42.75 28.29
N THR A 457 55.03 -43.70 27.59
CA THR A 457 55.90 -44.73 28.18
C THR A 457 57.30 -44.16 28.35
N LYS A 458 57.88 -44.35 29.56
CA LYS A 458 59.32 -44.51 29.93
C LYS A 458 59.44 -44.24 31.44
N GLU A 459 59.51 -45.28 32.29
CA GLU A 459 60.75 -45.91 32.78
C GLU A 459 61.76 -44.91 33.41
N LEU A 460 61.73 -44.78 34.75
CA LEU A 460 62.71 -45.34 35.70
C LEU A 460 62.31 -45.02 37.15
#